data_AF-A0A9W7XHH2-F1
#
_entry.id   AF-A0A9W7XHH2-F1
#
_cell.length_a   1.000
_cell.length_b   1.000
_cell.length_c   1.000
_cell.angle_alpha   90.00
_cell.angle_beta   90.00
_cell.angle_gamma   90.00
#
_symmetry.space_group_name_H-M   'P 1'
#
loop_
_entity.id
_entity.type
_entity.pdbx_description
1 polymer ?
#
loop_
_entity_poly.entity_id
_entity_poly.type
_entity_poly.pdbx_seq_one_letter_code
_entity_poly.pdbx_strand_id
1 'polypeptide(L)'
;MGVKRLTALLERFAPGCITTPAAKDIRGWNVSVDTSIYIHRFFRGPDTGQVDPERRHLHGIHRMALFMKSADITPVFVFDNAVPAESKLAELARRESAKEVVSREYQSEIERAARIGIYKRILKLSPGDSEIDSSDSNEYLDT
;
A
#
# COMPACT_ATOMS: atom_id res chain seq x y z
N MET A 1 -4.44 -14.59 1.03
CA MET A 1 -4.38 -16.01 0.65
C MET A 1 -4.82 -16.13 -0.80
N GLY A 2 -4.31 -17.11 -1.53
CA GLY A 2 -4.75 -17.39 -2.89
C GLY A 2 -3.85 -18.42 -3.57
N VAL A 3 -4.36 -19.03 -4.62
CA VAL A 3 -3.55 -19.94 -5.45
C VAL A 3 -2.68 -19.09 -6.38
N LYS A 4 -1.36 -19.21 -6.25
CA LYS A 4 -0.41 -18.39 -7.01
C LYS A 4 -0.60 -18.61 -8.51
N ARG A 5 -0.78 -17.51 -9.27
CA ARG A 5 -0.97 -17.48 -10.73
C ARG A 5 -2.17 -18.28 -11.27
N LEU A 6 -3.17 -18.58 -10.44
CA LEU A 6 -4.36 -19.30 -10.90
C LEU A 6 -5.09 -18.55 -12.02
N THR A 7 -5.25 -17.23 -11.92
CA THR A 7 -5.91 -16.42 -12.95
C THR A 7 -5.21 -16.55 -14.31
N ALA A 8 -3.88 -16.38 -14.36
CA ALA A 8 -3.11 -16.51 -15.60
C ALA A 8 -3.16 -17.94 -16.21
N LEU A 9 -3.30 -18.96 -15.36
CA LEU A 9 -3.51 -20.34 -15.81
C LEU A 9 -4.89 -20.49 -16.46
N LEU A 10 -5.95 -20.00 -15.79
CA LEU A 10 -7.32 -20.07 -16.28
C LEU A 10 -7.51 -19.28 -17.58
N GLU A 11 -6.93 -18.09 -17.68
CA GLU A 11 -6.92 -17.28 -18.91
C GLU A 11 -6.34 -18.04 -20.11
N ARG A 12 -5.26 -18.82 -19.88
CA ARG A 12 -4.58 -19.56 -20.95
C ARG A 12 -5.31 -20.84 -21.37
N PHE A 13 -5.82 -21.60 -20.40
CA PHE A 13 -6.27 -22.98 -20.64
C PHE A 13 -7.78 -23.18 -20.50
N ALA A 14 -8.49 -22.27 -19.82
CA ALA A 14 -9.94 -22.35 -19.61
C ALA A 14 -10.60 -20.96 -19.64
N PRO A 15 -10.36 -20.12 -20.68
CA PRO A 15 -10.82 -18.72 -20.68
C PRO A 15 -12.34 -18.58 -20.55
N GLY A 16 -13.11 -19.59 -21.00
CA GLY A 16 -14.57 -19.60 -20.89
C GLY A 16 -15.12 -19.66 -19.45
N CYS A 17 -14.29 -19.96 -18.44
CA CYS A 17 -14.72 -19.91 -17.04
C CYS A 17 -14.66 -18.52 -16.41
N ILE A 18 -14.02 -17.55 -17.09
CA ILE A 18 -13.88 -16.17 -16.62
C ILE A 18 -14.94 -15.32 -17.31
N THR A 19 -15.79 -14.67 -16.51
CA THR A 19 -16.78 -13.71 -16.99
C THR A 19 -16.60 -12.38 -16.28
N THR A 20 -16.91 -11.28 -16.97
CA THR A 20 -16.87 -9.92 -16.40
C THR A 20 -18.26 -9.30 -16.51
N PRO A 21 -19.23 -9.73 -15.68
CA PRO A 21 -20.57 -9.17 -15.69
C PRO A 21 -20.54 -7.70 -15.26
N ALA A 22 -21.40 -6.88 -15.84
CA ALA A 22 -21.63 -5.54 -15.33
C ALA A 22 -22.47 -5.62 -14.05
N ALA A 23 -22.41 -4.58 -13.21
CA ALA A 23 -23.18 -4.55 -11.95
C ALA A 23 -24.69 -4.74 -12.17
N LYS A 24 -25.23 -4.24 -13.30
CA LYS A 24 -26.63 -4.43 -13.71
C LYS A 24 -27.00 -5.90 -13.94
N ASP A 25 -26.05 -6.73 -14.34
CA ASP A 25 -26.29 -8.13 -14.71
C ASP A 25 -26.42 -9.02 -13.45
N ILE A 26 -25.96 -8.52 -12.30
CA ILE A 26 -26.02 -9.19 -10.99
C ILE A 26 -26.96 -8.47 -10.02
N ARG A 27 -27.86 -7.62 -10.55
CA ARG A 27 -28.87 -6.93 -9.77
C ARG A 27 -29.78 -7.94 -9.04
N GLY A 28 -30.12 -7.66 -7.79
CA GLY A 28 -30.95 -8.50 -6.93
C GLY A 28 -30.23 -9.71 -6.34
N TRP A 29 -28.93 -9.89 -6.64
CA TRP A 29 -28.18 -11.01 -6.11
C TRP A 29 -27.83 -10.81 -4.63
N ASN A 30 -27.81 -11.92 -3.91
CA ASN A 30 -27.21 -12.00 -2.58
C ASN A 30 -25.76 -12.46 -2.74
N VAL A 31 -24.81 -11.61 -2.38
CA VAL A 31 -23.37 -11.85 -2.60
C VAL A 31 -22.65 -11.95 -1.28
N SER A 32 -21.96 -13.08 -1.05
CA SER A 32 -21.06 -13.21 0.09
C SER A 32 -19.72 -12.53 -0.20
N VAL A 33 -19.27 -11.70 0.74
CA VAL A 33 -18.03 -10.93 0.64
C VAL A 33 -17.10 -11.36 1.76
N ASP A 34 -15.96 -11.97 1.40
CA ASP A 34 -14.86 -12.21 2.33
C ASP A 34 -14.28 -10.87 2.78
N THR A 35 -14.69 -10.45 3.97
CA THR A 35 -14.47 -9.09 4.46
C THR A 35 -13.06 -8.91 5.02
N SER A 36 -12.46 -9.98 5.56
CA SER A 36 -11.09 -9.98 6.10
C SER A 36 -10.09 -9.48 5.07
N ILE A 37 -10.21 -9.95 3.82
CA ILE A 37 -9.32 -9.54 2.72
C ILE A 37 -9.51 -8.05 2.39
N TYR A 38 -10.75 -7.56 2.34
CA TYR A 38 -11.03 -6.17 2.02
C TYR A 38 -10.59 -5.21 3.12
N ILE A 39 -10.69 -5.58 4.39
CA ILE A 39 -10.17 -4.78 5.51
C ILE A 39 -8.67 -4.53 5.33
N HIS A 40 -7.90 -5.59 5.08
CA HIS A 40 -6.46 -5.44 4.84
C HIS A 40 -6.16 -4.62 3.59
N ARG A 41 -6.91 -4.82 2.50
CA ARG A 41 -6.75 -4.06 1.26
C ARG A 41 -7.01 -2.57 1.47
N PHE A 42 -8.08 -2.20 2.16
CA PHE A 42 -8.44 -0.80 2.40
C PHE A 42 -7.51 -0.14 3.42
N PHE A 43 -7.08 -0.86 4.45
CA PHE A 43 -6.11 -0.36 5.41
C PHE A 43 -4.77 -0.02 4.75
N ARG A 44 -4.30 -0.88 3.84
CA ARG A 44 -3.03 -0.70 3.10
C ARG A 44 -3.19 0.08 1.79
N GLY A 45 -4.38 0.58 1.50
CA GLY A 45 -4.64 1.36 0.30
C GLY A 45 -3.82 2.64 0.24
N PRO A 46 -3.75 3.30 -0.92
CA PRO A 46 -3.07 4.59 -1.05
C PRO A 46 -3.66 5.59 -0.06
N ASP A 47 -2.78 6.38 0.56
CA ASP A 47 -3.22 7.47 1.42
C ASP A 47 -3.76 8.61 0.53
N THR A 48 -5.01 8.99 0.79
CA THR A 48 -5.66 10.10 0.07
C THR A 48 -5.60 11.39 0.88
N GLY A 49 -5.05 11.36 2.11
CA GLY A 49 -4.97 12.50 3.03
C GLY A 49 -6.32 12.95 3.61
N GLN A 50 -7.43 12.39 3.13
CA GLN A 50 -8.79 12.79 3.48
C GLN A 50 -9.36 12.04 4.69
N VAL A 51 -8.76 10.91 5.06
CA VAL A 51 -9.29 10.01 6.09
C VAL A 51 -8.14 9.59 6.98
N ASP A 52 -8.39 9.60 8.29
CA ASP A 52 -7.50 9.04 9.30
C ASP A 52 -6.99 7.66 8.84
N PRO A 53 -5.65 7.47 8.75
CA PRO A 53 -5.04 6.23 8.32
C PRO A 53 -5.58 4.98 9.01
N GLU A 54 -5.93 5.08 10.30
CA GLU A 54 -6.45 3.98 11.10
C GLU A 54 -7.89 3.60 10.71
N ARG A 55 -8.69 4.58 10.25
CA ARG A 55 -10.12 4.40 9.92
C ARG A 55 -10.40 4.16 8.44
N ARG A 56 -9.37 4.15 7.59
CA ARG A 56 -9.51 3.94 6.13
C ARG A 56 -10.29 2.68 5.76
N HIS A 57 -10.09 1.60 6.52
CA HIS A 57 -10.80 0.35 6.29
C HIS A 57 -12.32 0.48 6.48
N LEU A 58 -12.78 1.21 7.50
CA LEU A 58 -14.20 1.48 7.73
C LEU A 58 -14.80 2.27 6.57
N HIS A 59 -14.09 3.30 6.10
CA HIS A 59 -14.54 4.11 4.96
C HIS A 59 -14.63 3.29 3.66
N GLY A 60 -13.65 2.42 3.42
CA GLY A 60 -13.65 1.52 2.26
C GLY A 60 -14.82 0.55 2.28
N ILE A 61 -15.07 -0.11 3.42
CA ILE A 61 -16.21 -1.01 3.60
C ILE A 61 -17.54 -0.25 3.43
N HIS A 62 -17.66 0.93 4.04
CA HIS A 62 -18.87 1.76 3.90
C HIS A 62 -19.14 2.14 2.45
N ARG A 63 -18.13 2.61 1.71
CA ARG A 63 -18.26 2.93 0.28
C ARG A 63 -18.64 1.71 -0.55
N MET A 64 -18.05 0.55 -0.26
CA MET A 64 -18.40 -0.71 -0.94
C MET A 64 -19.86 -1.10 -0.68
N ALA A 65 -20.32 -1.00 0.57
CA ALA A 65 -21.71 -1.28 0.93
C ALA A 65 -22.70 -0.31 0.24
N LEU A 66 -22.36 0.98 0.18
CA LEU A 66 -23.16 1.97 -0.56
C LEU A 66 -23.22 1.67 -2.06
N PHE A 67 -22.09 1.28 -2.67
CA PHE A 67 -22.05 0.89 -4.08
C PHE A 67 -22.95 -0.32 -4.33
N MET A 68 -22.82 -1.38 -3.54
CA MET A 68 -23.65 -2.59 -3.67
C MET A 68 -25.13 -2.27 -3.49
N LYS A 69 -25.48 -1.45 -2.48
CA LYS A 69 -26.85 -0.97 -2.29
C LYS A 69 -27.37 -0.18 -3.48
N SER A 70 -26.56 0.73 -4.04
CA SER A 70 -26.95 1.52 -5.22
C SER A 70 -27.14 0.68 -6.47
N ALA A 71 -26.46 -0.47 -6.55
CA ALA A 71 -26.61 -1.45 -7.61
C ALA A 71 -27.70 -2.50 -7.31
N ASP A 72 -28.44 -2.35 -6.21
CA ASP A 72 -29.48 -3.29 -5.76
C ASP A 72 -28.92 -4.73 -5.58
N ILE A 73 -27.71 -4.81 -5.02
CA ILE A 73 -27.02 -6.05 -4.63
C ILE A 73 -27.04 -6.13 -3.11
N THR A 74 -27.39 -7.28 -2.56
CA THR A 74 -27.42 -7.51 -1.11
C THR A 74 -26.13 -8.18 -0.66
N PRO A 75 -25.20 -7.46 0.00
CA PRO A 75 -23.97 -8.08 0.50
C PRO A 75 -24.20 -8.82 1.83
N VAL A 76 -23.56 -9.98 1.96
CA VAL A 76 -23.37 -10.70 3.21
C VAL A 76 -21.89 -10.66 3.56
N PHE A 77 -21.52 -9.83 4.53
CA PHE A 77 -20.14 -9.67 4.97
C PHE A 77 -19.73 -10.85 5.85
N VAL A 78 -18.80 -11.66 5.34
CA VAL A 78 -18.26 -12.83 6.03
C VAL A 78 -16.90 -12.48 6.60
N PHE A 79 -16.72 -12.74 7.89
CA PHE A 79 -15.46 -12.56 8.59
C PHE A 79 -14.86 -13.92 8.92
N ASP A 80 -13.53 -14.01 8.86
CA ASP A 80 -12.84 -15.24 9.25
C ASP A 80 -13.00 -15.48 10.76
N ASN A 81 -13.06 -16.76 11.14
CA ASN A 81 -13.02 -17.15 12.53
C ASN A 81 -11.60 -16.98 13.11
N ALA A 82 -11.52 -16.72 14.42
CA ALA A 82 -10.25 -16.51 15.11
C ALA A 82 -9.30 -17.73 15.10
N VAL A 83 -9.84 -18.94 14.91
CA VAL A 83 -9.08 -20.19 14.92
C VAL A 83 -8.72 -20.60 13.49
N PRO A 84 -7.42 -20.61 13.10
CA PRO A 84 -7.00 -21.11 11.80
C PRO A 84 -7.10 -22.64 11.74
N ALA A 85 -7.42 -23.17 10.57
CA ALA A 85 -7.27 -24.61 10.31
C ALA A 85 -5.80 -25.03 10.43
N GLU A 86 -5.53 -26.25 10.90
CA GLU A 86 -4.16 -26.77 11.10
C GLU A 86 -3.31 -26.67 9.82
N SER A 87 -3.90 -26.97 8.66
CA SER A 87 -3.26 -26.87 7.36
C SER A 87 -2.82 -25.44 6.96
N LYS A 88 -3.33 -24.40 7.65
CA LYS A 88 -2.93 -23.00 7.43
C LYS A 88 -1.77 -22.55 8.33
N LEU A 89 -1.40 -23.31 9.37
CA LEU A 89 -0.38 -22.89 10.35
C LEU A 89 1.00 -22.65 9.71
N ALA A 90 1.45 -23.53 8.82
CA ALA A 90 2.75 -23.39 8.15
C ALA A 90 2.81 -22.13 7.27
N GLU A 91 1.72 -21.84 6.54
CA GLU A 91 1.64 -20.63 5.72
C GLU A 91 1.53 -19.36 6.56
N LEU A 92 0.89 -19.41 7.74
CA LEU A 92 0.87 -18.31 8.69
C LEU A 92 2.26 -18.00 9.23
N ALA A 93 2.99 -19.02 9.69
CA ALA A 93 4.38 -18.88 10.15
C ALA A 93 5.29 -18.30 9.06
N ARG A 94 5.15 -18.76 7.82
CA ARG A 94 5.88 -18.20 6.66
C ARG A 94 5.58 -16.72 6.44
N ARG A 95 4.35 -16.28 6.69
CA ARG A 95 3.98 -14.87 6.56
C ARG A 95 4.49 -14.02 7.70
N GLU A 96 4.53 -14.56 8.91
CA GLU A 96 5.12 -13.87 10.05
C GLU A 96 6.61 -13.64 9.85
N SER A 97 7.36 -14.67 9.44
CA SER A 97 8.78 -14.50 9.14
C SER A 97 9.02 -13.49 8.00
N ALA A 98 8.18 -13.50 6.96
CA ALA A 98 8.25 -12.50 5.89
C ALA A 98 8.00 -11.07 6.42
N LYS A 99 7.05 -10.88 7.36
CA LYS A 99 6.82 -9.57 8.00
C LYS A 99 8.05 -9.14 8.80
N GLU A 100 8.65 -10.04 9.57
CA GLU A 100 9.84 -9.73 10.38
C GLU A 100 11.04 -9.30 9.52
N VAL A 101 11.27 -9.96 8.39
CA VAL A 101 12.32 -9.57 7.44
C VAL A 101 12.09 -8.15 6.94
N VAL A 102 10.88 -7.85 6.45
CA VAL A 102 10.52 -6.51 5.96
C VAL A 102 10.66 -5.45 7.06
N SER A 103 10.25 -5.75 8.29
CA SER A 103 10.39 -4.83 9.42
C SER A 103 11.85 -4.50 9.74
N ARG A 104 12.75 -5.50 9.68
CA ARG A 104 14.19 -5.28 9.88
C ARG A 104 14.81 -4.45 8.76
N GLU A 105 14.47 -4.75 7.51
CA GLU A 105 14.94 -3.98 6.36
C GLU A 105 14.50 -2.51 6.47
N TYR A 106 13.25 -2.28 6.88
CA TYR A 106 12.73 -0.93 7.09
C TYR A 106 13.48 -0.16 8.19
N GLN A 107 13.78 -0.80 9.32
CA GLN A 107 14.57 -0.17 10.39
C GLN A 107 15.99 0.19 9.93
N SER A 108 16.66 -0.72 9.21
CA SER A 108 17.98 -0.47 8.62
C SER A 108 17.96 0.73 7.68
N GLU A 109 16.91 0.89 6.87
CA GLU A 109 16.77 2.02 5.95
C GLU A 109 16.50 3.34 6.69
N ILE A 110 15.72 3.33 7.78
CA ILE A 110 15.56 4.51 8.66
C ILE A 110 16.92 4.94 9.23
N GLU A 111 17.69 3.99 9.77
CA GLU A 111 19.02 4.29 10.32
C GLU A 111 19.98 4.81 9.25
N ARG A 112 19.92 4.26 8.03
CA ARG A 112 20.69 4.74 6.88
C ARG A 112 20.30 6.17 6.50
N ALA A 113 19.00 6.45 6.40
CA ALA A 113 18.49 7.78 6.08
C ALA A 113 18.91 8.81 7.15
N ALA A 114 18.84 8.44 8.43
CA ALA A 114 19.31 9.28 9.54
C ALA A 114 20.81 9.59 9.43
N ARG A 115 21.65 8.56 9.16
CA ARG A 115 23.09 8.73 8.94
C ARG A 115 23.38 9.68 7.79
N ILE A 116 22.74 9.48 6.63
CA ILE A 116 22.89 10.37 5.46
C ILE A 116 22.48 11.81 5.81
N GLY A 117 21.40 12.00 6.59
CA GLY A 117 20.97 13.31 7.07
C GLY A 117 22.03 14.01 7.92
N ILE A 118 22.71 13.28 8.81
CA ILE A 118 23.82 13.79 9.63
C ILE A 118 25.01 14.18 8.73
N TYR A 119 25.42 13.31 7.81
CA TYR A 119 26.52 13.61 6.88
C TYR A 119 26.25 14.86 6.04
N LYS A 120 25.03 15.01 5.50
CA LYS A 120 24.63 16.21 4.75
C LYS A 120 24.69 17.47 5.61
N ARG A 121 24.38 17.38 6.90
CA ARG A 121 24.47 18.50 7.85
C ARG A 121 25.92 18.88 8.12
N ILE A 122 26.80 17.89 8.35
CA ILE A 122 28.23 18.12 8.57
C ILE A 122 28.88 18.75 7.34
N LEU A 123 28.57 18.26 6.12
CA LEU A 123 29.10 18.85 4.89
C LEU A 123 28.67 20.31 4.70
N LYS A 124 27.45 20.68 5.12
CA LYS A 124 26.98 22.07 5.12
C LYS A 124 27.57 22.92 6.26
N LEU A 125 28.12 22.29 7.29
CA LEU A 125 28.77 22.94 8.43
C LEU A 125 30.30 22.97 8.29
N SER A 126 30.87 22.42 7.21
CA SER A 126 32.29 22.54 6.94
C SER A 126 32.59 24.02 6.69
N PRO A 127 33.37 24.70 7.56
CA PRO A 127 33.76 26.07 7.35
C PRO A 127 34.86 26.07 6.30
N GLY A 128 34.44 26.24 5.04
CA GLY A 128 35.33 26.43 3.89
C GLY A 128 34.96 27.63 3.01
N ASP A 129 33.79 28.24 3.21
CA ASP A 129 33.31 29.35 2.40
C ASP A 129 33.01 30.59 3.27
N SER A 130 34.08 31.22 3.74
CA SER A 130 34.19 32.63 4.14
C SER A 130 35.70 32.89 4.35
N GLU A 131 36.45 33.72 3.64
CA GLU A 131 36.23 34.84 2.72
C GLU A 131 37.53 34.99 1.89
N ILE A 132 37.44 35.42 0.64
CA ILE A 132 38.38 36.44 0.15
C ILE A 132 37.51 37.54 -0.43
N ASP A 133 37.23 38.55 0.40
CA ASP A 133 36.95 39.89 -0.07
C ASP A 133 38.28 40.66 -0.10
N SER A 134 38.68 41.14 -1.27
CA SER A 134 38.93 42.57 -1.53
C SER A 134 39.86 42.78 -2.73
N SER A 135 39.41 43.72 -3.57
CA SER A 135 40.21 44.56 -4.47
C SER A 135 41.04 43.87 -5.57
N ASP A 136 40.47 43.83 -6.78
CA ASP A 136 41.17 44.40 -7.93
C ASP A 136 40.20 45.31 -8.69
N SER A 137 40.31 46.59 -8.37
CA SER A 137 39.87 47.71 -9.18
C SER A 137 40.70 47.77 -10.46
N ASN A 138 40.09 47.61 -11.62
CA ASN A 138 40.25 48.54 -12.75
C ASN A 138 39.24 48.17 -13.86
N GLU A 139 38.23 49.00 -14.11
CA GLU A 139 38.28 50.23 -14.92
C GLU A 139 37.80 49.92 -16.34
N TYR A 140 36.63 50.50 -16.67
CA TYR A 140 36.14 50.93 -17.97
C TYR A 140 36.44 50.10 -19.23
N LEU A 141 35.35 49.75 -19.93
CA LEU A 141 35.01 50.14 -21.32
C LEU A 141 33.72 49.37 -21.67
N ASP A 142 32.53 49.95 -21.52
CA ASP A 142 31.88 50.86 -22.49
C ASP A 142 31.59 50.18 -23.83
N THR A 143 30.38 49.61 -23.95
CA THR A 143 29.38 49.70 -25.05
C THR A 143 28.45 48.49 -25.11
#